data_AF-A0A971CTU2-F1
#
_entry.id   AF-A0A971CTU2-F1
#
_cell.length_a   1.000
_cell.length_b   1.000
_cell.length_c   1.000
_cell.angle_alpha   90.00
_cell.angle_beta   90.00
_cell.angle_gamma   90.00
#
_symmetry.space_group_name_H-M   'P 1'
#
loop_
_entity.id
_entity.type
_entity.pdbx_description
1 polymer ?
#
loop_
_entity_poly.entity_id
_entity_poly.type
_entity_poly.pdbx_seq_one_letter_code
_entity_poly.pdbx_strand_id
1 'polypeptide(L)'
;MRIRGIRKTASARSQTCKDILRLARLDDLLSQAGAVMMRTSPKATLWTAGIAVSGRLTSYLGLPGFTRIEALLAPVVVGGGLLALGAAMRYVPRALSGRLATIAEANDLNLMEDYRKSEALDHLHVLWDRVFRHESTIRYSPAEQQAERDAICSARQRVEETVRRWDGSLRKSLGIESDRDVADVVAAVMSERPLDNNLEKSREGFLASALYALRHTRPQSSEAYDVGLHLNLYEDFCDGAYFDPNDTKLYEQYAGHVSLTVIKREVGFGRIDSLRQVPKLVLSKFWFFLVMREMAMEAGRAVQRLNERYDTEAFNSQVLLWPGEEDAEWLTAFKGAREEIVALRQSILSTVLGTDYGNAACVLERIFLPCFECATDLRIRYDPEYCDGTLDSPGAETSRNATDSLVGDLQALGYSRKEVAWAQDHANKVRQEQSVFLEYLSARPRDLSRAILSDGPALRAAKIAFHIDKNGLKRAFQNADTPERETLIHRQIEQAAARKATYSKRLVALRLHHQLTLLQLNGYKTLARRLAYEPDPRA
;
A
#
# COMPACT_ATOMS: atom_id res chain seq x y z
N MET A 1 17.20 8.07 16.49
CA MET A 1 16.13 9.02 16.87
C MET A 1 14.89 8.23 17.26
N ARG A 2 14.31 8.41 18.46
CA ARG A 2 13.09 7.67 18.89
C ARG A 2 11.85 8.40 18.36
N ILE A 3 11.32 7.98 17.21
CA ILE A 3 10.00 8.43 16.75
C ILE A 3 8.94 7.79 17.68
N ARG A 4 8.15 8.61 18.38
CA ARG A 4 6.92 8.14 19.02
C ARG A 4 5.98 7.78 17.86
N GLY A 5 5.55 6.53 17.78
CA GLY A 5 4.78 6.05 16.64
C GLY A 5 3.51 6.88 16.42
N ILE A 6 3.24 7.23 15.17
CA ILE A 6 2.08 8.02 14.76
C ILE A 6 0.81 7.28 15.17
N ARG A 7 -0.17 7.99 15.76
CA ARG A 7 -1.47 7.41 16.15
C ARG A 7 -2.62 8.33 15.80
N LYS A 8 -3.47 7.91 14.86
CA LYS A 8 -4.78 8.53 14.68
C LYS A 8 -5.58 8.27 15.96
N THR A 9 -6.06 9.31 16.64
CA THR A 9 -6.95 9.16 17.80
C THR A 9 -8.19 8.42 17.35
N ALA A 10 -8.44 7.26 17.93
CA ALA A 10 -9.62 6.46 17.66
C ALA A 10 -10.89 7.25 18.03
N SER A 11 -11.60 7.80 17.04
CA SER A 11 -13.05 7.84 17.18
C SER A 11 -13.52 6.37 17.17
N ALA A 12 -14.52 6.05 17.99
CA ALA A 12 -15.23 4.77 17.91
C ALA A 12 -14.62 3.52 18.59
N ARG A 13 -14.02 3.64 19.80
CA ARG A 13 -13.90 2.47 20.72
C ARG A 13 -15.28 1.82 21.00
N SER A 14 -16.36 2.60 20.97
CA SER A 14 -17.74 2.14 21.16
C SER A 14 -18.30 1.33 19.99
N GLN A 15 -17.67 1.39 18.81
CA GLN A 15 -18.15 0.75 17.59
C GLN A 15 -17.37 -0.53 17.29
N THR A 16 -16.12 -0.65 17.77
CA THR A 16 -15.31 -1.87 17.66
C THR A 16 -16.04 -3.13 18.14
N CYS A 17 -16.69 -3.10 19.32
CA CYS A 17 -17.43 -4.27 19.80
C CYS A 17 -18.67 -4.57 18.94
N LYS A 18 -19.37 -3.55 18.44
CA LYS A 18 -20.52 -3.72 17.54
C LYS A 18 -20.10 -4.30 16.19
N ASP A 19 -18.98 -3.82 15.63
CA ASP A 19 -18.42 -4.33 14.37
C ASP A 19 -17.92 -5.77 14.54
N ILE A 20 -17.28 -6.10 15.68
CA ILE A 20 -16.92 -7.48 15.99
C ILE A 20 -18.18 -8.33 16.09
N LEU A 21 -19.22 -7.91 16.81
CA LEU A 21 -20.46 -8.69 16.91
C LEU A 21 -21.22 -8.81 15.57
N ARG A 22 -21.06 -7.83 14.67
CA ARG A 22 -21.62 -7.86 13.31
C ARG A 22 -20.89 -8.86 12.42
N LEU A 23 -19.57 -8.91 12.52
CA LEU A 23 -18.70 -9.71 11.64
C LEU A 23 -18.34 -11.09 12.20
N ALA A 24 -18.36 -11.24 13.52
CA ALA A 24 -17.96 -12.46 14.20
C ALA A 24 -19.17 -13.39 14.30
N ARG A 25 -19.19 -14.42 13.44
CA ARG A 25 -19.99 -15.61 13.70
C ARG A 25 -19.27 -16.46 14.76
N LEU A 26 -20.00 -17.32 15.47
CA LEU A 26 -19.46 -18.19 16.54
C LEU A 26 -18.18 -18.94 16.11
N ASP A 27 -18.11 -19.32 14.84
CA ASP A 27 -16.98 -19.97 14.17
C ASP A 27 -15.67 -19.15 14.19
N ASP A 28 -15.76 -17.82 14.28
CA ASP A 28 -14.62 -16.90 14.20
C ASP A 28 -13.99 -16.64 15.54
N LEU A 29 -14.85 -16.52 16.54
CA LEU A 29 -14.47 -16.48 17.94
C LEU A 29 -13.78 -17.80 18.29
N LEU A 30 -14.29 -18.93 17.79
CA LEU A 30 -13.66 -20.24 17.93
C LEU A 30 -12.32 -20.33 17.18
N SER A 31 -12.24 -19.88 15.92
CA SER A 31 -10.97 -19.97 15.18
C SER A 31 -9.87 -19.05 15.72
N GLN A 32 -10.21 -17.87 16.25
CA GLN A 32 -9.25 -16.99 16.91
C GLN A 32 -8.91 -17.43 18.31
N ALA A 33 -9.89 -17.86 19.11
CA ALA A 33 -9.63 -18.47 20.41
C ALA A 33 -8.71 -19.68 20.23
N GLY A 34 -8.95 -20.49 19.19
CA GLY A 34 -8.07 -21.59 18.81
C GLY A 34 -6.67 -21.14 18.42
N ALA A 35 -6.52 -20.10 17.60
CA ALA A 35 -5.21 -19.54 17.25
C ALA A 35 -4.45 -18.94 18.45
N VAL A 36 -5.17 -18.28 19.37
CA VAL A 36 -4.61 -17.74 20.61
C VAL A 36 -4.18 -18.88 21.54
N MET A 37 -5.02 -19.90 21.71
CA MET A 37 -4.74 -21.09 22.53
C MET A 37 -3.57 -21.91 22.00
N MET A 38 -3.43 -22.04 20.67
CA MET A 38 -2.26 -22.65 20.05
C MET A 38 -0.98 -21.81 20.28
N ARG A 39 -1.08 -20.48 20.26
CA ARG A 39 0.06 -19.58 20.52
C ARG A 39 0.43 -19.50 22.00
N THR A 40 -0.53 -19.67 22.90
CA THR A 40 -0.30 -19.67 24.35
C THR A 40 0.09 -21.05 24.88
N SER A 41 -0.21 -22.14 24.16
CA SER A 41 0.13 -23.51 24.54
C SER A 41 1.61 -23.69 24.94
N PRO A 42 2.62 -23.18 24.19
CA PRO A 42 4.02 -23.30 24.61
C PRO A 42 4.34 -22.55 25.92
N LYS A 43 3.73 -21.37 26.11
CA LYS A 43 3.91 -20.57 27.34
C LYS A 43 3.22 -21.22 28.53
N ALA A 44 2.00 -21.70 28.35
CA ALA A 44 1.26 -22.43 29.39
C ALA A 44 1.99 -23.71 29.80
N THR A 45 2.54 -24.45 28.84
CA THR A 45 3.38 -25.64 29.09
C THR A 45 4.59 -25.30 29.96
N LEU A 46 5.31 -24.22 29.63
CA LEU A 46 6.47 -23.77 30.41
C LEU A 46 6.10 -23.29 31.82
N TRP A 47 5.00 -22.56 31.97
CA TRP A 47 4.50 -22.13 33.28
C TRP A 47 4.05 -23.31 34.14
N THR A 48 3.29 -24.25 33.57
CA THR A 48 2.85 -25.47 34.25
C THR A 48 4.04 -26.35 34.62
N ALA A 49 5.07 -26.44 33.77
CA ALA A 49 6.31 -27.13 34.11
C ALA A 49 7.04 -26.45 35.28
N GLY A 50 7.13 -25.12 35.31
CA GLY A 50 7.69 -24.37 36.43
C GLY A 50 6.93 -24.64 37.75
N ILE A 51 5.60 -24.55 37.73
CA ILE A 51 4.74 -24.81 38.90
C ILE A 51 4.85 -26.27 39.36
N ALA A 52 4.85 -27.22 38.43
CA ALA A 52 4.99 -28.65 38.70
C ALA A 52 6.35 -28.99 39.34
N VAL A 53 7.44 -28.39 38.83
CA VAL A 53 8.79 -28.56 39.39
C VAL A 53 8.89 -27.93 40.78
N SER A 54 8.35 -26.72 40.98
CA SER A 54 8.30 -26.07 42.29
C SER A 54 7.48 -26.88 43.30
N GLY A 55 6.30 -27.38 42.90
CA GLY A 55 5.47 -28.23 43.75
C GLY A 55 6.09 -29.61 44.03
N ARG A 56 6.97 -30.09 43.15
CA ARG A 56 7.79 -31.29 43.42
C ARG A 56 8.92 -30.98 44.42
N LEU A 57 9.55 -29.82 44.33
CA LEU A 57 10.58 -29.40 45.28
C LEU A 57 10.01 -29.18 46.69
N THR A 58 8.80 -28.62 46.82
CA THR A 58 8.11 -28.51 48.12
C THR A 58 7.77 -29.87 48.73
N SER A 59 7.47 -30.88 47.91
CA SER A 59 7.26 -32.24 48.40
C SER A 59 8.53 -32.90 48.98
N TYR A 60 9.72 -32.46 48.56
CA TYR A 60 10.99 -32.89 49.18
C TYR A 60 11.27 -32.19 50.52
N LEU A 61 10.58 -31.08 50.80
CA LEU A 61 10.68 -30.33 52.05
C LEU A 61 9.59 -30.72 53.08
N GLY A 62 8.86 -31.82 52.84
CA GLY A 62 7.85 -32.36 53.76
C GLY A 62 6.50 -31.64 53.73
N LEU A 63 6.25 -30.79 52.73
CA LEU A 63 4.98 -30.10 52.51
C LEU A 63 4.14 -30.83 51.43
N PRO A 64 2.80 -30.70 51.42
CA PRO A 64 1.97 -31.27 50.36
C PRO A 64 2.39 -30.71 49.00
N GLY A 65 2.66 -31.60 48.04
CA GLY A 65 3.19 -31.26 46.72
C GLY A 65 3.01 -32.39 45.70
N PHE A 66 3.42 -32.15 44.45
CA PHE A 66 3.15 -33.06 43.33
C PHE A 66 4.01 -34.33 43.35
N THR A 67 3.41 -35.47 42.98
CA THR A 67 4.15 -36.71 42.73
C THR A 67 5.00 -36.60 41.46
N ARG A 68 6.00 -37.49 41.30
CA ARG A 68 6.87 -37.49 40.10
C ARG A 68 6.11 -37.66 38.79
N ILE A 69 5.04 -38.45 38.81
CA ILE A 69 4.21 -38.72 37.64
C ILE A 69 3.34 -37.51 37.31
N GLU A 70 2.73 -36.89 38.33
CA GLU A 70 1.92 -35.67 38.13
C GLU A 70 2.76 -34.48 37.66
N ALA A 71 3.97 -34.33 38.18
CA ALA A 71 4.88 -33.25 37.76
C ALA A 71 5.35 -33.41 36.30
N LEU A 72 5.41 -34.64 35.80
CA LEU A 72 5.79 -34.96 34.43
C LEU A 72 4.60 -34.86 33.46
N LEU A 73 3.42 -35.31 33.87
CA LEU A 73 2.23 -35.35 33.01
C LEU A 73 1.47 -34.04 32.94
N ALA A 74 1.45 -33.22 34.00
CA ALA A 74 0.67 -31.98 34.02
C ALA A 74 1.01 -31.00 32.88
N PRO A 75 2.29 -30.74 32.52
CA PRO A 75 2.62 -29.87 31.41
C PRO A 75 2.17 -30.44 30.05
N VAL A 76 2.23 -31.77 29.89
CA VAL A 76 1.82 -32.46 28.65
C VAL A 76 0.31 -32.43 28.48
N VAL A 77 -0.44 -32.68 29.55
CA VAL A 77 -1.91 -32.65 29.53
C VAL A 77 -2.43 -31.23 29.32
N VAL A 78 -1.85 -30.22 29.98
CA VAL A 78 -2.28 -28.81 29.84
C VAL A 78 -1.84 -28.23 28.49
N GLY A 79 -0.57 -28.43 28.11
CA GLY A 79 -0.01 -27.94 26.85
C GLY A 79 -0.61 -28.62 25.62
N GLY A 80 -0.70 -29.96 25.66
CA GLY A 80 -1.30 -30.79 24.62
C GLY A 80 -2.81 -30.61 24.52
N GLY A 81 -3.52 -30.47 25.65
CA GLY A 81 -4.96 -30.17 25.69
C GLY A 81 -5.30 -28.81 25.07
N LEU A 82 -4.54 -27.75 25.39
CA LEU A 82 -4.70 -26.42 24.78
C LEU A 82 -4.39 -26.43 23.27
N LEU A 83 -3.43 -27.24 22.84
CA LEU A 83 -3.06 -27.36 21.43
C LEU A 83 -4.11 -28.14 20.64
N ALA A 84 -4.59 -29.27 21.16
CA ALA A 84 -5.62 -30.10 20.54
C ALA A 84 -6.97 -29.38 20.47
N LEU A 85 -7.41 -28.76 21.56
CA LEU A 85 -8.64 -27.96 21.60
C LEU A 85 -8.52 -26.72 20.70
N GLY A 86 -7.37 -26.06 20.70
CA GLY A 86 -7.10 -24.91 19.83
C GLY A 86 -7.04 -25.25 18.34
N ALA A 87 -6.53 -26.44 17.99
CA ALA A 87 -6.57 -26.97 16.63
C ALA A 87 -8.00 -27.34 16.21
N ALA A 88 -8.77 -28.01 17.07
CA ALA A 88 -10.17 -28.33 16.81
C ALA A 88 -11.00 -27.06 16.55
N MET A 89 -10.87 -26.04 17.40
CA MET A 89 -11.59 -24.76 17.22
C MET A 89 -11.11 -23.94 16.00
N ARG A 90 -9.88 -24.15 15.52
CA ARG A 90 -9.32 -23.46 14.34
C ARG A 90 -9.67 -24.13 13.02
N TYR A 91 -9.70 -25.46 12.99
CA TYR A 91 -9.78 -26.21 11.74
C TYR A 91 -11.17 -26.78 11.46
N VAL A 92 -11.98 -27.08 12.49
CA VAL A 92 -13.34 -27.59 12.32
C VAL A 92 -14.27 -26.55 11.65
N PRO A 93 -14.27 -25.26 12.04
CA PRO A 93 -15.13 -24.27 11.38
C PRO A 93 -14.68 -23.91 9.96
N ARG A 94 -13.37 -23.99 9.66
CA ARG A 94 -12.81 -23.84 8.31
C ARG A 94 -13.29 -24.94 7.35
N ALA A 95 -13.46 -26.16 7.85
CA ALA A 95 -13.98 -27.27 7.06
C ALA A 95 -15.48 -27.14 6.75
N LEU A 96 -16.24 -26.41 7.57
CA LEU A 96 -17.69 -26.23 7.42
C LEU A 96 -18.07 -24.96 6.62
N SER A 97 -17.23 -23.91 6.63
CA SER A 97 -17.46 -22.62 5.95
C SER A 97 -16.80 -22.48 4.56
N GLY A 98 -15.94 -23.43 4.17
CA GLY A 98 -15.17 -23.35 2.92
C GLY A 98 -16.03 -23.28 1.65
N ARG A 99 -17.21 -23.91 1.62
CA ARG A 99 -18.01 -24.03 0.39
C ARG A 99 -18.45 -22.68 -0.19
N LEU A 100 -18.87 -21.72 0.62
CA LEU A 100 -19.34 -20.40 0.12
C LEU A 100 -18.19 -19.47 -0.28
N ALA A 101 -17.07 -19.51 0.43
CA ALA A 101 -15.87 -18.77 0.04
C ALA A 101 -15.27 -19.33 -1.25
N THR A 102 -15.22 -20.67 -1.39
CA THR A 102 -14.83 -21.33 -2.64
C THR A 102 -15.81 -21.03 -3.77
N ILE A 103 -17.13 -20.91 -3.50
CA ILE A 103 -18.10 -20.47 -4.52
C ILE A 103 -17.81 -19.03 -4.96
N ALA A 104 -17.50 -18.10 -4.05
CA ALA A 104 -17.17 -16.73 -4.43
C ALA A 104 -15.84 -16.62 -5.20
N GLU A 105 -14.80 -17.33 -4.75
CA GLU A 105 -13.52 -17.43 -5.47
C GLU A 105 -13.67 -18.12 -6.84
N ALA A 106 -14.53 -19.13 -6.95
CA ALA A 106 -14.85 -19.81 -8.20
C ALA A 106 -15.81 -19.02 -9.10
N ASN A 107 -16.41 -17.92 -8.59
CA ASN A 107 -17.25 -16.99 -9.34
C ASN A 107 -16.63 -15.58 -9.33
N ASP A 108 -15.35 -15.53 -9.71
CA ASP A 108 -14.64 -14.32 -10.16
C ASP A 108 -14.41 -13.23 -9.10
N LEU A 109 -14.47 -13.53 -7.80
CA LEU A 109 -14.06 -12.56 -6.78
C LEU A 109 -12.57 -12.17 -6.91
N ASN A 110 -11.73 -13.14 -7.27
CA ASN A 110 -10.31 -12.92 -7.56
C ASN A 110 -10.10 -12.03 -8.81
N LEU A 111 -11.08 -11.94 -9.72
CA LEU A 111 -11.01 -11.08 -10.90
C LEU A 111 -11.39 -9.63 -10.60
N MET A 112 -11.66 -9.26 -9.34
CA MET A 112 -11.69 -7.84 -8.94
C MET A 112 -10.29 -7.17 -9.04
N GLU A 113 -9.24 -7.96 -9.33
CA GLU A 113 -7.95 -7.50 -9.84
C GLU A 113 -8.11 -6.67 -11.11
N ASP A 114 -9.00 -7.07 -12.02
CA ASP A 114 -9.22 -6.38 -13.29
C ASP A 114 -9.86 -5.01 -13.10
N TYR A 115 -10.71 -4.85 -12.06
CA TYR A 115 -11.20 -3.53 -11.68
C TYR A 115 -10.05 -2.62 -11.24
N ARG A 116 -9.11 -3.12 -10.43
CA ARG A 116 -7.92 -2.35 -10.02
C ARG A 116 -7.05 -1.97 -11.22
N LYS A 117 -6.88 -2.87 -12.19
CA LYS A 117 -6.19 -2.60 -13.45
C LYS A 117 -6.93 -1.56 -14.31
N SER A 118 -8.26 -1.55 -14.27
CA SER A 118 -9.06 -0.52 -14.97
C SER A 118 -8.81 0.90 -14.41
N GLU A 119 -8.44 1.00 -13.13
CA GLU A 119 -8.08 2.26 -12.47
C GLU A 119 -6.60 2.67 -12.73
N ALA A 120 -5.86 1.93 -13.55
CA ALA A 120 -4.42 2.12 -13.69
C ALA A 120 -4.03 3.52 -14.15
N LEU A 121 -4.79 4.13 -15.06
CA LEU A 121 -4.51 5.48 -15.54
C LEU A 121 -4.57 6.51 -14.40
N ASP A 122 -5.58 6.41 -13.53
CA ASP A 122 -5.74 7.28 -12.37
C ASP A 122 -4.62 7.06 -11.35
N HIS A 123 -4.24 5.81 -11.11
CA HIS A 123 -3.09 5.48 -10.27
C HIS A 123 -1.80 6.09 -10.81
N LEU A 124 -1.52 5.91 -12.10
CA LEU A 124 -0.32 6.44 -12.75
C LEU A 124 -0.25 7.97 -12.67
N HIS A 125 -1.37 8.68 -12.81
CA HIS A 125 -1.40 10.12 -12.58
C HIS A 125 -0.96 10.51 -11.16
N VAL A 126 -1.45 9.80 -10.14
CA VAL A 126 -1.03 10.03 -8.75
C VAL A 126 0.45 9.68 -8.54
N LEU A 127 0.93 8.59 -9.15
CA LEU A 127 2.34 8.20 -9.07
C LEU A 127 3.26 9.20 -9.76
N TRP A 128 2.83 9.78 -10.89
CA TRP A 128 3.56 10.89 -11.50
C TRP A 128 3.67 12.07 -10.55
N ASP A 129 2.53 12.57 -10.07
CA ASP A 129 2.47 13.80 -9.27
C ASP A 129 3.28 13.68 -7.98
N ARG A 130 3.28 12.50 -7.34
CA ARG A 130 3.90 12.29 -6.02
C ARG A 130 5.24 11.57 -6.03
N VAL A 131 5.63 10.90 -7.12
CA VAL A 131 6.90 10.13 -7.17
C VAL A 131 7.75 10.57 -8.34
N PHE A 132 7.27 10.39 -9.57
CA PHE A 132 8.12 10.47 -10.76
C PHE A 132 8.40 11.90 -11.24
N ARG A 133 7.50 12.86 -10.98
CA ARG A 133 7.75 14.28 -11.26
C ARG A 133 9.05 14.74 -10.61
N HIS A 134 9.26 14.39 -9.34
CA HIS A 134 10.48 14.74 -8.62
C HIS A 134 11.72 14.03 -9.15
N GLU A 135 11.58 12.82 -9.70
CA GLU A 135 12.68 12.14 -10.38
C GLU A 135 13.03 12.81 -11.71
N SER A 136 12.04 13.30 -12.44
CA SER A 136 12.27 14.06 -13.66
C SER A 136 12.95 15.40 -13.37
N THR A 137 12.44 16.18 -12.41
CA THR A 137 12.98 17.52 -12.09
C THR A 137 14.45 17.51 -11.63
N ILE A 138 14.92 16.42 -11.01
CA ILE A 138 16.33 16.33 -10.62
C ILE A 138 17.27 15.92 -11.76
N ARG A 139 16.74 15.41 -12.89
CA ARG A 139 17.51 14.87 -14.02
C ARG A 139 17.46 15.74 -15.26
N TYR A 140 16.35 16.46 -15.45
CA TYR A 140 16.07 17.19 -16.67
C TYR A 140 15.70 18.63 -16.37
N SER A 141 16.08 19.52 -17.27
CA SER A 141 15.70 20.93 -17.22
C SER A 141 14.22 21.11 -17.60
N PRO A 142 13.55 22.18 -17.13
CA PRO A 142 12.18 22.49 -17.52
C PRO A 142 11.98 22.58 -19.05
N ALA A 143 13.01 23.06 -19.77
CA ALA A 143 12.97 23.15 -21.23
C ALA A 143 12.94 21.77 -21.90
N GLU A 144 13.71 20.80 -21.39
CA GLU A 144 13.69 19.42 -21.89
C GLU A 144 12.35 18.72 -21.59
N GLN A 145 11.79 18.95 -20.40
CA GLN A 145 10.47 18.42 -20.02
C GLN A 145 9.37 18.97 -20.93
N GLN A 146 9.38 20.29 -21.18
CA GLN A 146 8.41 20.94 -22.06
C GLN A 146 8.56 20.47 -23.51
N ALA A 147 9.80 20.34 -24.01
CA ALA A 147 10.04 19.88 -25.38
C ALA A 147 9.52 18.46 -25.62
N GLU A 148 9.71 17.54 -24.66
CA GLU A 148 9.16 16.18 -24.76
C GLU A 148 7.63 16.20 -24.73
N ARG A 149 7.04 16.97 -23.81
CA ARG A 149 5.58 17.14 -23.72
C ARG A 149 4.99 17.64 -25.04
N ASP A 150 5.55 18.71 -25.60
CA ASP A 150 5.06 19.30 -26.85
C ASP A 150 5.17 18.32 -28.02
N ALA A 151 6.24 17.53 -28.07
CA ALA A 151 6.43 16.49 -29.08
C ALA A 151 5.36 15.39 -28.97
N ILE A 152 5.07 14.90 -27.75
CA ILE A 152 4.07 13.87 -27.51
C ILE A 152 2.66 14.39 -27.79
N CYS A 153 2.33 15.60 -27.34
CA CYS A 153 1.04 16.24 -27.62
C CYS A 153 0.82 16.42 -29.13
N SER A 154 1.85 16.86 -29.86
CA SER A 154 1.80 17.00 -31.31
C SER A 154 1.65 15.64 -32.02
N ALA A 155 2.29 14.59 -31.52
CA ALA A 155 2.11 13.24 -32.04
C ALA A 155 0.69 12.72 -31.79
N ARG A 156 0.17 12.90 -30.58
CA ARG A 156 -1.20 12.52 -30.20
C ARG A 156 -2.24 13.18 -31.10
N GLN A 157 -2.12 14.49 -31.34
CA GLN A 157 -3.02 15.24 -32.22
C GLN A 157 -2.99 14.68 -33.65
N ARG A 158 -1.81 14.37 -34.19
CA ARG A 158 -1.69 13.77 -35.53
C ARG A 158 -2.32 12.38 -35.62
N VAL A 159 -2.17 11.54 -34.59
CA VAL A 159 -2.82 10.22 -34.53
C VAL A 159 -4.32 10.40 -34.44
N GLU A 160 -4.82 11.30 -33.60
CA GLU A 160 -6.25 11.60 -33.47
C GLU A 160 -6.86 12.06 -34.79
N GLU A 161 -6.24 13.03 -35.47
CA GLU A 161 -6.66 13.48 -36.80
C GLU A 161 -6.68 12.33 -37.81
N THR A 162 -5.72 11.42 -37.74
CA THR A 162 -5.64 10.26 -38.62
C THR A 162 -6.80 9.29 -38.38
N VAL A 163 -7.05 8.93 -37.13
CA VAL A 163 -8.17 8.04 -36.74
C VAL A 163 -9.52 8.66 -37.12
N ARG A 164 -9.68 9.97 -36.93
CA ARG A 164 -10.90 10.70 -37.33
C ARG A 164 -11.13 10.70 -38.84
N ARG A 165 -10.07 10.62 -39.65
CA ARG A 165 -10.12 10.56 -41.12
C ARG A 165 -10.30 9.15 -41.69
N TRP A 166 -10.27 8.10 -40.86
CA TRP A 166 -10.59 6.75 -41.32
C TRP A 166 -12.02 6.68 -41.86
N ASP A 167 -12.24 5.80 -42.84
CA ASP A 167 -13.55 5.65 -43.45
C ASP A 167 -14.59 5.19 -42.42
N GLY A 168 -15.83 5.65 -42.60
CA GLY A 168 -16.91 5.38 -41.65
C GLY A 168 -17.23 3.88 -41.50
N SER A 169 -17.06 3.10 -42.58
CA SER A 169 -17.22 1.65 -42.54
C SER A 169 -16.17 0.97 -41.66
N LEU A 170 -14.90 1.33 -41.80
CA LEU A 170 -13.80 0.83 -40.99
C LEU A 170 -13.99 1.21 -39.53
N ARG A 171 -14.27 2.49 -39.25
CA ARG A 171 -14.54 2.97 -37.88
C ARG A 171 -15.66 2.17 -37.23
N LYS A 172 -16.77 1.95 -37.93
CA LYS A 172 -17.88 1.13 -37.43
C LYS A 172 -17.48 -0.32 -37.20
N SER A 173 -16.72 -0.93 -38.12
CA SER A 173 -16.24 -2.31 -37.98
C SER A 173 -15.28 -2.50 -36.80
N LEU A 174 -14.58 -1.43 -36.40
CA LEU A 174 -13.68 -1.39 -35.24
C LEU A 174 -14.38 -0.92 -33.95
N GLY A 175 -15.70 -0.64 -33.99
CA GLY A 175 -16.45 -0.15 -32.83
C GLY A 175 -16.16 1.30 -32.42
N ILE A 176 -15.61 2.12 -33.32
CA ILE A 176 -15.23 3.52 -33.05
C ILE A 176 -16.39 4.46 -33.39
N GLU A 177 -17.38 4.53 -32.50
CA GLU A 177 -18.65 5.22 -32.75
C GLU A 177 -18.73 6.60 -32.07
N SER A 178 -17.86 6.87 -31.10
CA SER A 178 -17.84 8.11 -30.31
C SER A 178 -16.46 8.76 -30.26
N ASP A 179 -16.41 10.01 -29.76
CA ASP A 179 -15.14 10.70 -29.49
C ASP A 179 -14.31 10.00 -28.40
N ARG A 180 -14.97 9.28 -27.49
CA ARG A 180 -14.31 8.47 -26.47
C ARG A 180 -13.56 7.30 -27.12
N ASP A 181 -14.19 6.60 -28.05
CA ASP A 181 -13.56 5.46 -28.73
C ASP A 181 -12.35 5.91 -29.57
N VAL A 182 -12.44 7.10 -30.19
CA VAL A 182 -11.29 7.72 -30.87
C VAL A 182 -10.15 7.95 -29.88
N ALA A 183 -10.45 8.52 -28.71
CA ALA A 183 -9.44 8.76 -27.68
C ALA A 183 -8.81 7.45 -27.15
N ASP A 184 -9.61 6.39 -27.01
CA ASP A 184 -9.14 5.07 -26.57
C ASP A 184 -8.21 4.43 -27.61
N VAL A 185 -8.52 4.53 -28.91
CA VAL A 185 -7.64 4.07 -29.99
C VAL A 185 -6.34 4.89 -30.04
N VAL A 186 -6.42 6.21 -29.89
CA VAL A 186 -5.23 7.07 -29.84
C VAL A 186 -4.36 6.69 -28.65
N ALA A 187 -4.94 6.52 -27.46
CA ALA A 187 -4.21 6.08 -26.28
C ALA A 187 -3.59 4.70 -26.49
N ALA A 188 -4.29 3.79 -27.19
CA ALA A 188 -3.77 2.49 -27.55
C ALA A 188 -2.49 2.61 -28.37
N VAL A 189 -2.57 3.26 -29.54
CA VAL A 189 -1.45 3.47 -30.46
C VAL A 189 -0.27 4.17 -29.78
N MET A 190 -0.54 5.21 -28.98
CA MET A 190 0.51 5.99 -28.32
C MET A 190 1.24 5.23 -27.19
N SER A 191 0.71 4.10 -26.73
CA SER A 191 1.30 3.26 -25.68
C SER A 191 1.75 1.87 -26.17
N GLU A 192 1.82 1.64 -27.49
CA GLU A 192 2.31 0.38 -28.05
C GLU A 192 3.84 0.26 -28.06
N ARG A 193 4.56 1.36 -27.82
CA ARG A 193 6.03 1.36 -27.73
C ARG A 193 6.52 2.31 -26.65
N PRO A 194 7.67 2.04 -26.02
CA PRO A 194 8.33 3.02 -25.19
C PRO A 194 8.77 4.20 -26.06
N LEU A 195 8.71 5.41 -25.50
CA LEU A 195 9.10 6.62 -26.22
C LEU A 195 10.63 6.77 -26.31
N ASP A 196 11.34 6.39 -25.23
CA ASP A 196 12.79 6.28 -25.18
C ASP A 196 13.21 5.19 -24.18
N ASN A 197 14.47 4.74 -24.24
CA ASN A 197 15.04 3.75 -23.31
C ASN A 197 15.53 4.37 -21.98
N ASN A 198 15.17 5.64 -21.72
CA ASN A 198 15.59 6.41 -20.56
C ASN A 198 14.37 6.78 -19.70
N LEU A 199 14.63 7.27 -18.48
CA LEU A 199 13.56 7.82 -17.65
C LEU A 199 12.86 8.96 -18.41
N GLU A 200 11.55 8.83 -18.63
CA GLU A 200 10.71 9.83 -19.28
C GLU A 200 10.81 11.20 -18.59
N LYS A 201 10.80 12.28 -19.38
CA LYS A 201 11.04 13.65 -18.88
C LYS A 201 9.73 14.33 -18.47
N SER A 202 8.63 14.00 -19.10
CA SER A 202 7.32 14.64 -18.97
C SER A 202 6.27 13.69 -18.41
N ARG A 203 5.13 14.25 -18.00
CA ARG A 203 3.98 13.49 -17.50
C ARG A 203 3.43 12.60 -18.60
N GLU A 204 3.27 13.17 -19.79
CA GLU A 204 2.78 12.51 -20.97
C GLU A 204 3.71 11.35 -21.37
N GLY A 205 5.04 11.55 -21.29
CA GLY A 205 6.02 10.51 -21.53
C GLY A 205 5.91 9.36 -20.54
N PHE A 206 5.89 9.69 -19.25
CA PHE A 206 5.71 8.72 -18.18
C PHE A 206 4.44 7.88 -18.36
N LEU A 207 3.31 8.51 -18.67
CA LEU A 207 2.04 7.80 -18.84
C LEU A 207 2.07 6.86 -20.04
N ALA A 208 2.61 7.30 -21.18
CA ALA A 208 2.72 6.48 -22.37
C ALA A 208 3.57 5.22 -22.09
N SER A 209 4.76 5.40 -21.51
CA SER A 209 5.68 4.29 -21.27
C SER A 209 5.28 3.40 -20.09
N ALA A 210 4.60 3.94 -19.07
CA ALA A 210 4.01 3.14 -18.00
C ALA A 210 2.82 2.31 -18.48
N LEU A 211 1.95 2.87 -19.33
CA LEU A 211 0.86 2.10 -19.95
C LEU A 211 1.40 1.01 -20.87
N TYR A 212 2.48 1.29 -21.61
CA TYR A 212 3.19 0.29 -22.40
C TYR A 212 3.66 -0.88 -21.52
N ALA A 213 4.36 -0.59 -20.41
CA ALA A 213 4.83 -1.59 -19.46
C ALA A 213 3.69 -2.47 -18.93
N LEU A 214 2.59 -1.85 -18.49
CA LEU A 214 1.45 -2.57 -17.91
C LEU A 214 0.71 -3.47 -18.92
N ARG A 215 0.75 -3.13 -20.21
CA ARG A 215 0.09 -3.91 -21.27
C ARG A 215 0.94 -5.06 -21.79
N HIS A 216 2.25 -4.94 -21.71
CA HIS A 216 3.17 -5.90 -22.29
C HIS A 216 3.75 -6.79 -21.21
N THR A 217 3.42 -8.08 -21.25
CA THR A 217 4.00 -9.08 -20.35
C THR A 217 5.47 -9.31 -20.67
N ARG A 218 6.36 -8.63 -19.95
CA ARG A 218 7.82 -8.79 -20.06
C ARG A 218 8.45 -9.14 -18.71
N PRO A 219 9.61 -9.81 -18.70
CA PRO A 219 10.40 -9.91 -17.49
C PRO A 219 10.79 -8.51 -16.98
N GLN A 220 10.63 -8.26 -15.68
CA GLN A 220 10.88 -6.95 -15.06
C GLN A 220 12.28 -6.37 -15.34
N SER A 221 13.29 -7.23 -15.53
CA SER A 221 14.65 -6.79 -15.87
C SER A 221 14.75 -6.23 -17.30
N SER A 222 13.96 -6.78 -18.23
CA SER A 222 13.91 -6.33 -19.62
C SER A 222 13.05 -5.09 -19.75
N GLU A 223 11.90 -5.05 -19.08
CA GLU A 223 11.04 -3.87 -19.04
C GLU A 223 11.75 -2.64 -18.46
N ALA A 224 12.45 -2.81 -17.33
CA ALA A 224 13.21 -1.72 -16.72
C ALA A 224 14.34 -1.19 -17.62
N TYR A 225 14.85 -2.03 -18.53
CA TYR A 225 15.81 -1.62 -19.54
C TYR A 225 15.15 -0.84 -20.68
N ASP A 226 13.94 -1.25 -21.09
CA ASP A 226 13.21 -0.67 -22.20
C ASP A 226 12.52 0.66 -21.87
N VAL A 227 12.09 0.85 -20.61
CA VAL A 227 11.23 1.98 -20.19
C VAL A 227 11.95 2.95 -19.23
N GLY A 228 13.09 2.54 -18.66
CA GLY A 228 13.82 3.35 -17.67
C GLY A 228 13.10 3.59 -16.33
N LEU A 229 11.89 3.02 -16.16
CA LEU A 229 11.08 3.07 -14.93
C LEU A 229 11.12 1.70 -14.23
N HIS A 230 10.95 1.71 -12.91
CA HIS A 230 10.77 0.48 -12.12
C HIS A 230 9.34 0.45 -11.57
N LEU A 231 8.43 -0.21 -12.30
CA LEU A 231 7.01 -0.34 -11.94
C LEU A 231 6.66 -1.66 -11.26
N ASN A 232 7.66 -2.52 -11.01
CA ASN A 232 7.48 -3.84 -10.38
C ASN A 232 6.63 -3.85 -9.08
N LEU A 233 6.76 -2.83 -8.23
CA LEU A 233 5.94 -2.72 -7.01
C LEU A 233 4.49 -2.34 -7.32
N TYR A 234 4.27 -1.58 -8.38
CA TYR A 234 2.95 -1.17 -8.83
C TYR A 234 2.23 -2.30 -9.59
N GLU A 235 2.93 -3.04 -10.45
CA GLU A 235 2.41 -4.28 -11.07
C GLU A 235 1.97 -5.29 -10.01
N ASP A 236 2.85 -5.62 -9.06
CA ASP A 236 2.51 -6.57 -7.98
C ASP A 236 1.36 -6.05 -7.09
N PHE A 237 1.18 -4.72 -6.99
CA PHE A 237 0.01 -4.14 -6.35
C PHE A 237 -1.27 -4.30 -7.18
N CYS A 238 -1.16 -4.17 -8.51
CA CYS A 238 -2.27 -4.40 -9.44
C CYS A 238 -2.70 -5.87 -9.46
N ASP A 239 -1.80 -6.81 -9.17
CA ASP A 239 -2.09 -8.24 -8.99
C ASP A 239 -2.92 -8.57 -7.73
N GLY A 240 -3.28 -7.56 -6.94
CA GLY A 240 -4.20 -7.70 -5.81
C GLY A 240 -5.63 -7.37 -6.22
N ALA A 241 -6.58 -8.19 -5.78
CA ALA A 241 -8.00 -7.99 -6.07
C ALA A 241 -8.73 -7.24 -4.95
N TYR A 242 -9.59 -6.27 -5.30
CA TYR A 242 -10.42 -5.63 -4.28
C TYR A 242 -11.35 -6.63 -3.60
N PHE A 243 -11.43 -6.52 -2.27
CA PHE A 243 -12.24 -7.37 -1.41
C PHE A 243 -11.85 -8.86 -1.37
N ASP A 244 -10.72 -9.23 -1.98
CA ASP A 244 -10.23 -10.59 -2.00
C ASP A 244 -9.36 -10.92 -0.77
N PRO A 245 -9.46 -12.14 -0.21
CA PRO A 245 -8.60 -12.58 0.90
C PRO A 245 -7.09 -12.59 0.62
N ASN A 246 -6.67 -12.57 -0.66
CA ASN A 246 -5.27 -12.60 -1.09
C ASN A 246 -4.71 -11.22 -1.42
N ASP A 247 -5.46 -10.14 -1.20
CA ASP A 247 -4.97 -8.76 -1.38
C ASP A 247 -4.00 -8.31 -0.27
N THR A 248 -2.89 -9.03 -0.15
CA THR A 248 -1.84 -8.88 0.86
C THR A 248 -0.53 -8.34 0.30
N LYS A 249 -0.52 -7.96 -0.98
CA LYS A 249 0.65 -7.52 -1.76
C LYS A 249 1.50 -6.47 -1.05
N LEU A 250 0.90 -5.41 -0.52
CA LEU A 250 1.64 -4.37 0.18
C LEU A 250 2.29 -4.86 1.49
N TYR A 251 1.68 -5.82 2.19
CA TYR A 251 2.33 -6.43 3.36
C TYR A 251 3.56 -7.24 2.96
N GLU A 252 3.46 -7.99 1.86
CA GLU A 252 4.54 -8.82 1.31
C GLU A 252 5.69 -7.95 0.82
N GLN A 253 5.39 -6.89 0.07
CA GLN A 253 6.36 -5.89 -0.37
C GLN A 253 7.09 -5.29 0.83
N TYR A 254 6.38 -4.79 1.84
CA TYR A 254 7.01 -4.21 3.02
C TYR A 254 7.90 -5.24 3.76
N ALA A 255 7.46 -6.50 3.87
CA ALA A 255 8.17 -7.53 4.59
C ALA A 255 9.42 -8.05 3.84
N GLY A 256 9.34 -8.20 2.52
CA GLY A 256 10.29 -8.98 1.73
C GLY A 256 11.01 -8.23 0.60
N HIS A 257 10.56 -7.05 0.18
CA HIS A 257 11.18 -6.36 -0.95
C HIS A 257 12.64 -5.98 -0.63
N VAL A 258 13.55 -6.27 -1.57
CA VAL A 258 15.00 -6.15 -1.36
C VAL A 258 15.40 -4.71 -1.02
N SER A 259 14.92 -3.71 -1.77
CA SER A 259 15.24 -2.31 -1.52
C SER A 259 14.76 -1.85 -0.15
N LEU A 260 13.54 -2.23 0.26
CA LEU A 260 12.97 -1.83 1.55
C LEU A 260 13.71 -2.48 2.72
N THR A 261 14.12 -3.74 2.56
CA THR A 261 14.94 -4.47 3.56
C THR A 261 16.30 -3.82 3.75
N VAL A 262 16.94 -3.37 2.67
CA VAL A 262 18.21 -2.66 2.75
C VAL A 262 18.03 -1.30 3.42
N ILE A 263 16.99 -0.54 3.06
CA ILE A 263 16.67 0.75 3.70
C ILE A 263 16.46 0.57 5.21
N LYS A 264 15.67 -0.43 5.62
CA LYS A 264 15.49 -0.79 7.04
C LYS A 264 16.82 -1.01 7.74
N ARG A 265 17.75 -1.75 7.12
CA ARG A 265 19.10 -1.95 7.67
C ARG A 265 19.89 -0.63 7.77
N GLU A 266 19.82 0.22 6.76
CA GLU A 266 20.58 1.48 6.71
C GLU A 266 20.11 2.51 7.73
N VAL A 267 18.81 2.60 8.00
CA VAL A 267 18.25 3.50 9.03
C VAL A 267 18.32 2.91 10.44
N GLY A 268 18.97 1.75 10.61
CA GLY A 268 19.08 1.06 11.88
C GLY A 268 17.74 0.54 12.42
N PHE A 269 16.82 0.18 11.53
CA PHE A 269 15.52 -0.38 11.88
C PHE A 269 15.71 -1.74 12.55
N GLY A 270 15.57 -1.77 13.89
CA GLY A 270 15.97 -2.90 14.70
C GLY A 270 14.84 -3.88 15.00
N ARG A 271 15.18 -4.91 15.79
CA ARG A 271 14.19 -5.86 16.35
C ARG A 271 13.14 -5.15 17.21
N ILE A 272 13.53 -4.09 17.92
CA ILE A 272 12.61 -3.31 18.77
C ILE A 272 11.59 -2.54 17.93
N ASP A 273 12.00 -1.91 16.84
CA ASP A 273 11.08 -1.22 15.92
C ASP A 273 10.12 -2.23 15.28
N SER A 274 10.63 -3.39 14.86
CA SER A 274 9.83 -4.48 14.34
C SER A 274 8.77 -4.96 15.35
N LEU A 275 9.17 -5.20 16.61
CA LEU A 275 8.24 -5.59 17.69
C LEU A 275 7.17 -4.54 18.00
N ARG A 276 7.45 -3.24 17.78
CA ARG A 276 6.46 -2.18 17.98
C ARG A 276 5.39 -2.16 16.89
N GLN A 277 5.72 -2.56 15.67
CA GLN A 277 4.77 -2.62 14.55
C GLN A 277 3.89 -3.88 14.62
N VAL A 278 4.40 -4.99 15.18
CA VAL A 278 3.72 -6.29 15.22
C VAL A 278 2.28 -6.22 15.75
N PRO A 279 1.96 -5.60 16.91
CA PRO A 279 0.58 -5.61 17.41
C PRO A 279 -0.41 -4.94 16.46
N LYS A 280 -0.01 -3.80 15.86
CA LYS A 280 -0.84 -3.08 14.89
C LYS A 280 -1.07 -3.91 13.63
N LEU A 281 0.00 -4.47 13.05
CA LEU A 281 -0.09 -5.29 11.84
C LEU A 281 -0.89 -6.58 12.06
N VAL A 282 -0.75 -7.23 13.22
CA VAL A 282 -1.53 -8.42 13.57
C VAL A 282 -3.01 -8.07 13.68
N LEU A 283 -3.35 -6.96 14.34
CA LEU A 283 -4.73 -6.50 14.44
C LEU A 283 -5.29 -6.13 13.06
N SER A 284 -4.50 -5.46 12.23
CA SER A 284 -4.85 -5.10 10.84
C SER A 284 -5.17 -6.33 10.01
N LYS A 285 -4.30 -7.34 10.02
CA LYS A 285 -4.50 -8.61 9.32
C LYS A 285 -5.71 -9.38 9.84
N PHE A 286 -5.96 -9.26 11.13
CA PHE A 286 -7.14 -9.86 11.73
C PHE A 286 -8.44 -9.21 11.23
N TRP A 287 -8.52 -7.88 11.20
CA TRP A 287 -9.65 -7.16 10.60
C TRP A 287 -9.79 -7.45 9.11
N PHE A 288 -8.67 -7.46 8.38
CA PHE A 288 -8.64 -7.80 6.95
C PHE A 288 -9.30 -9.18 6.72
N PHE A 289 -8.85 -10.19 7.46
CA PHE A 289 -9.37 -11.56 7.34
C PHE A 289 -10.87 -11.64 7.58
N LEU A 290 -11.39 -10.99 8.63
CA LEU A 290 -12.83 -11.00 8.91
C LEU A 290 -13.63 -10.32 7.81
N VAL A 291 -13.20 -9.14 7.38
CA VAL A 291 -13.92 -8.32 6.41
C VAL A 291 -13.92 -8.96 5.03
N MET A 292 -12.76 -9.40 4.52
CA MET A 292 -12.69 -10.02 3.18
C MET A 292 -13.45 -11.34 3.14
N ARG A 293 -13.42 -12.13 4.22
CA ARG A 293 -14.18 -13.37 4.26
C ARG A 293 -15.69 -13.12 4.32
N GLU A 294 -16.17 -12.21 5.16
CA GLU A 294 -17.61 -11.88 5.18
C GLU A 294 -18.05 -11.32 3.82
N MET A 295 -17.22 -10.49 3.19
CA MET A 295 -17.46 -9.99 1.85
C MET A 295 -17.60 -11.13 0.83
N ALA A 296 -16.66 -12.08 0.82
CA ALA A 296 -16.71 -13.25 -0.06
C ALA A 296 -17.98 -14.08 0.17
N MET A 297 -18.34 -14.35 1.43
CA MET A 297 -19.55 -15.12 1.74
C MET A 297 -20.84 -14.44 1.29
N GLU A 298 -20.98 -13.14 1.55
CA GLU A 298 -22.18 -12.39 1.20
C GLU A 298 -22.27 -12.16 -0.32
N ALA A 299 -21.15 -11.91 -1.00
CA ALA A 299 -21.09 -11.89 -2.47
C ALA A 299 -21.48 -13.25 -3.07
N GLY A 300 -20.90 -14.36 -2.58
CA GLY A 300 -21.23 -15.70 -3.07
C GLY A 300 -22.71 -16.08 -2.86
N ARG A 301 -23.31 -15.69 -1.73
CA ARG A 301 -24.76 -15.86 -1.48
C ARG A 301 -25.61 -15.07 -2.46
N ALA A 302 -25.24 -13.82 -2.73
CA ALA A 302 -25.95 -12.96 -3.66
C ALA A 302 -25.85 -13.47 -5.10
N VAL A 303 -24.67 -13.93 -5.53
CA VAL A 303 -24.47 -14.59 -6.83
C VAL A 303 -25.37 -15.82 -6.97
N GLN A 304 -25.35 -16.73 -5.99
CA GLN A 304 -26.19 -17.92 -6.01
C GLN A 304 -27.67 -17.55 -6.13
N ARG A 305 -28.12 -16.57 -5.34
CA ARG A 305 -29.50 -16.09 -5.36
C ARG A 305 -29.91 -15.50 -6.72
N LEU A 306 -29.04 -14.71 -7.35
CA LEU A 306 -29.31 -14.14 -8.68
C LEU A 306 -29.39 -15.24 -9.73
N ASN A 307 -28.42 -16.15 -9.76
CA ASN A 307 -28.39 -17.27 -10.69
C ASN A 307 -29.61 -18.19 -10.54
N GLU A 308 -30.01 -18.53 -9.31
CA GLU A 308 -31.22 -19.32 -9.05
C GLU A 308 -32.51 -18.58 -9.45
N ARG A 309 -32.59 -17.27 -9.22
CA ARG A 309 -33.79 -16.49 -9.52
C ARG A 309 -34.02 -16.28 -11.01
N TYR A 310 -32.94 -16.10 -11.77
CA TYR A 310 -32.98 -15.83 -13.21
C TYR A 310 -32.67 -17.07 -14.06
N ASP A 311 -32.51 -18.24 -13.44
CA ASP A 311 -32.22 -19.53 -14.08
C ASP A 311 -31.04 -19.43 -15.07
N THR A 312 -29.90 -18.95 -14.57
CA THR A 312 -28.69 -18.68 -15.36
C THR A 312 -27.43 -18.95 -14.55
N GLU A 313 -26.29 -18.99 -15.23
CA GLU A 313 -24.95 -19.04 -14.62
C GLU A 313 -24.14 -17.76 -14.93
N ALA A 314 -24.77 -16.74 -15.51
CA ALA A 314 -24.10 -15.53 -15.98
C ALA A 314 -23.73 -14.53 -14.87
N PHE A 315 -24.40 -14.57 -13.71
CA PHE A 315 -24.06 -13.66 -12.61
C PHE A 315 -22.83 -14.15 -11.86
N ASN A 316 -21.87 -13.25 -11.63
CA ASN A 316 -20.66 -13.50 -10.84
C ASN A 316 -20.43 -12.38 -9.81
N SER A 317 -19.32 -12.45 -9.06
CA SER A 317 -19.02 -11.47 -8.01
C SER A 317 -18.76 -10.06 -8.55
N GLN A 318 -18.25 -9.93 -9.79
CA GLN A 318 -17.98 -8.64 -10.42
C GLN A 318 -19.27 -7.86 -10.67
N VAL A 319 -20.37 -8.52 -11.07
CA VAL A 319 -21.67 -7.83 -11.25
C VAL A 319 -22.10 -7.08 -9.99
N LEU A 320 -21.78 -7.63 -8.82
CA LEU A 320 -22.11 -7.04 -7.52
C LEU A 320 -21.08 -6.00 -7.05
N LEU A 321 -19.79 -6.18 -7.37
CA LEU A 321 -18.69 -5.42 -6.77
C LEU A 321 -17.98 -4.45 -7.73
N TRP A 322 -18.29 -4.50 -9.02
CA TRP A 322 -17.79 -3.60 -10.04
C TRP A 322 -18.82 -2.49 -10.30
N PRO A 323 -18.51 -1.22 -9.99
CA PRO A 323 -19.43 -0.11 -10.23
C PRO A 323 -19.76 0.07 -11.71
N GLY A 324 -21.04 0.15 -12.06
CA GLY A 324 -21.52 0.34 -13.44
C GLY A 324 -21.99 -0.95 -14.11
N GLU A 325 -21.61 -2.13 -13.61
CA GLU A 325 -22.08 -3.40 -14.18
C GLU A 325 -23.60 -3.57 -14.08
N GLU A 326 -24.27 -2.89 -13.16
CA GLU A 326 -25.74 -2.85 -13.07
C GLU A 326 -26.43 -2.26 -14.32
N ASP A 327 -25.68 -1.51 -15.13
CA ASP A 327 -26.15 -0.89 -16.37
C ASP A 327 -25.63 -1.64 -17.63
N ALA A 328 -25.02 -2.83 -17.47
CA ALA A 328 -24.47 -3.60 -18.58
C ALA A 328 -25.55 -4.08 -19.56
N GLU A 329 -25.27 -4.05 -20.87
CA GLU A 329 -26.26 -4.36 -21.91
C GLU A 329 -26.84 -5.78 -21.80
N TRP A 330 -26.02 -6.75 -21.38
CA TRP A 330 -26.45 -8.15 -21.24
C TRP A 330 -27.51 -8.32 -20.13
N LEU A 331 -27.60 -7.40 -19.16
CA LEU A 331 -28.64 -7.41 -18.13
C LEU A 331 -30.03 -7.09 -18.67
N THR A 332 -30.15 -6.51 -19.86
CA THR A 332 -31.45 -6.23 -20.49
C THR A 332 -32.27 -7.50 -20.73
N ALA A 333 -31.62 -8.67 -20.80
CA ALA A 333 -32.28 -9.97 -20.87
C ALA A 333 -32.97 -10.38 -19.55
N PHE A 334 -32.60 -9.78 -18.41
CA PHE A 334 -33.04 -10.17 -17.07
C PHE A 334 -33.87 -9.04 -16.41
N LYS A 335 -35.19 -9.07 -16.64
CA LYS A 335 -36.10 -8.04 -16.13
C LYS A 335 -36.06 -7.93 -14.60
N GLY A 336 -35.67 -6.76 -14.08
CA GLY A 336 -35.58 -6.45 -12.65
C GLY A 336 -34.24 -6.81 -12.00
N ALA A 337 -33.28 -7.33 -12.76
CA ALA A 337 -31.96 -7.69 -12.24
C ALA A 337 -31.18 -6.46 -11.76
N ARG A 338 -31.28 -5.33 -12.47
CA ARG A 338 -30.62 -4.07 -12.11
C ARG A 338 -30.94 -3.64 -10.68
N GLU A 339 -32.22 -3.50 -10.34
CA GLU A 339 -32.65 -3.05 -9.01
C GLU A 339 -32.22 -4.05 -7.92
N GLU A 340 -32.27 -5.34 -8.23
CA GLU A 340 -31.86 -6.38 -7.30
C GLU A 340 -30.34 -6.42 -7.06
N ILE A 341 -29.52 -6.23 -8.10
CA ILE A 341 -28.07 -6.10 -8.00
C ILE A 341 -27.71 -4.93 -7.10
N VAL A 342 -28.31 -3.75 -7.33
CA VAL A 342 -28.06 -2.55 -6.53
C VAL A 342 -28.46 -2.77 -5.08
N ALA A 343 -29.63 -3.36 -4.83
CA ALA A 343 -30.11 -3.65 -3.47
C ALA A 343 -29.22 -4.68 -2.75
N LEU A 344 -28.81 -5.76 -3.43
CA LEU A 344 -27.93 -6.79 -2.87
C LEU A 344 -26.55 -6.21 -2.57
N ARG A 345 -25.97 -5.44 -3.50
CA ARG A 345 -24.69 -4.73 -3.30
C ARG A 345 -24.74 -3.83 -2.06
N GLN A 346 -25.75 -2.97 -1.94
CA GLN A 346 -25.92 -2.11 -0.77
C GLN A 346 -26.07 -2.94 0.52
N SER A 347 -26.82 -4.04 0.48
CA SER A 347 -26.99 -4.96 1.60
C SER A 347 -25.67 -5.62 2.01
N ILE A 348 -24.87 -6.11 1.06
CA ILE A 348 -23.56 -6.72 1.30
C ILE A 348 -22.64 -5.72 1.99
N LEU A 349 -22.45 -4.54 1.39
CA LEU A 349 -21.53 -3.52 1.89
C LEU A 349 -21.97 -2.98 3.26
N SER A 350 -23.28 -2.76 3.46
CA SER A 350 -23.79 -2.30 4.77
C SER A 350 -23.66 -3.35 5.87
N THR A 351 -23.79 -4.64 5.53
CA THR A 351 -23.57 -5.76 6.43
C THR A 351 -22.09 -5.90 6.81
N VAL A 352 -21.19 -5.78 5.82
CA VAL A 352 -19.77 -6.01 6.04
C VAL A 352 -19.07 -4.79 6.63
N LEU A 353 -19.26 -3.60 6.07
CA LEU A 353 -18.53 -2.38 6.43
C LEU A 353 -19.30 -1.45 7.37
N GLY A 354 -20.64 -1.55 7.39
CA GLY A 354 -21.52 -0.80 8.29
C GLY A 354 -22.55 0.05 7.54
N THR A 355 -23.55 0.55 8.25
CA THR A 355 -24.72 1.22 7.65
C THR A 355 -24.45 2.59 7.03
N ASP A 356 -23.35 3.24 7.40
CA ASP A 356 -22.97 4.56 6.90
C ASP A 356 -21.50 4.59 6.46
N TYR A 357 -21.18 5.53 5.56
CA TYR A 357 -19.84 5.67 5.02
C TYR A 357 -18.78 6.00 6.08
N GLY A 358 -19.16 6.72 7.15
CA GLY A 358 -18.26 7.03 8.26
C GLY A 358 -17.77 5.77 8.97
N ASN A 359 -18.68 4.83 9.24
CA ASN A 359 -18.31 3.53 9.80
C ASN A 359 -17.49 2.70 8.80
N ALA A 360 -17.91 2.65 7.54
CA ALA A 360 -17.17 1.93 6.50
C ALA A 360 -15.71 2.43 6.37
N ALA A 361 -15.52 3.74 6.34
CA ALA A 361 -14.20 4.36 6.32
C ALA A 361 -13.36 3.99 7.57
N CYS A 362 -13.97 3.92 8.75
CA CYS A 362 -13.27 3.51 9.97
C CYS A 362 -12.86 2.04 9.96
N VAL A 363 -13.72 1.13 9.45
CA VAL A 363 -13.37 -0.29 9.27
C VAL A 363 -12.21 -0.43 8.30
N LEU A 364 -12.26 0.24 7.14
CA LEU A 364 -11.19 0.23 6.14
C LEU A 364 -9.88 0.80 6.69
N GLU A 365 -9.94 1.85 7.51
CA GLU A 365 -8.75 2.38 8.19
C GLU A 365 -8.14 1.39 9.17
N ARG A 366 -8.93 0.60 9.91
CA ARG A 366 -8.39 -0.46 10.78
C ARG A 366 -7.62 -1.53 9.99
N ILE A 367 -7.96 -1.71 8.72
CA ILE A 367 -7.39 -2.72 7.82
C ILE A 367 -6.12 -2.23 7.12
N PHE A 368 -6.13 -0.99 6.60
CA PHE A 368 -5.09 -0.52 5.68
C PHE A 368 -4.20 0.59 6.25
N LEU A 369 -4.67 1.38 7.22
CA LEU A 369 -3.88 2.47 7.80
C LEU A 369 -2.57 1.98 8.46
N PRO A 370 -2.50 0.80 9.11
CA PRO A 370 -1.25 0.31 9.68
C PRO A 370 -0.13 0.09 8.65
N CYS A 371 -0.43 -0.29 7.40
CA CYS A 371 0.58 -0.37 6.33
C CYS A 371 1.15 1.00 6.02
N PHE A 372 0.28 2.00 5.86
CA PHE A 372 0.69 3.39 5.65
C PHE A 372 1.55 3.91 6.80
N GLU A 373 1.17 3.64 8.06
CA GLU A 373 1.95 4.06 9.23
C GLU A 373 3.35 3.42 9.25
N CYS A 374 3.47 2.15 8.87
CA CYS A 374 4.75 1.45 8.80
C CYS A 374 5.62 1.99 7.66
N ALA A 375 5.04 2.21 6.48
CA ALA A 375 5.74 2.82 5.35
C ALA A 375 6.18 4.26 5.68
N THR A 376 5.34 5.03 6.37
CA THR A 376 5.64 6.40 6.80
C THR A 376 6.78 6.43 7.82
N ASP A 377 6.78 5.56 8.85
CA ASP A 377 7.90 5.48 9.80
C ASP A 377 9.23 5.13 9.12
N LEU A 378 9.19 4.34 8.04
CA LEU A 378 10.39 4.07 7.24
C LEU A 378 10.78 5.27 6.37
N ARG A 379 9.81 5.92 5.69
CA ARG A 379 10.02 7.08 4.82
C ARG A 379 10.60 8.26 5.59
N ILE A 380 10.05 8.61 6.76
CA ILE A 380 10.57 9.75 7.56
C ILE A 380 12.02 9.56 8.01
N ARG A 381 12.47 8.30 8.16
CA ARG A 381 13.85 8.00 8.56
C ARG A 381 14.83 8.03 7.39
N TYR A 382 14.37 7.94 6.14
CA TYR A 382 15.22 7.80 4.96
C TYR A 382 15.12 8.97 3.98
N ASP A 383 13.93 9.55 3.82
CA ASP A 383 13.59 10.57 2.83
C ASP A 383 13.52 11.96 3.51
N PRO A 384 14.63 12.74 3.53
CA PRO A 384 14.61 14.07 4.14
C PRO A 384 13.66 15.03 3.42
N GLU A 385 13.42 14.83 2.12
CA GLU A 385 12.63 15.74 1.27
C GLU A 385 11.12 15.63 1.58
N TYR A 386 10.66 14.43 1.92
CA TYR A 386 9.31 14.20 2.43
C TYR A 386 9.09 14.84 3.81
N CYS A 387 10.15 14.88 4.63
CA CYS A 387 10.12 15.47 5.97
C CYS A 387 10.15 16.99 5.94
N ASP A 388 11.07 17.60 5.18
CA ASP A 388 11.24 19.06 5.15
C ASP A 388 10.20 19.79 4.30
N GLY A 389 9.41 19.03 3.51
CA GLY A 389 8.34 19.52 2.66
C GLY A 389 8.80 20.00 1.28
N THR A 390 10.05 19.72 0.88
CA THR A 390 10.58 20.13 -0.44
C THR A 390 9.95 19.37 -1.60
N LEU A 391 9.24 18.27 -1.33
CA LEU A 391 8.40 17.59 -2.32
C LEU A 391 7.03 18.26 -2.53
N ASP A 392 6.57 19.10 -1.60
CA ASP A 392 5.34 19.88 -1.82
C ASP A 392 5.61 20.95 -2.89
N SER A 393 4.89 20.89 -4.00
CA SER A 393 4.93 21.90 -5.06
C SER A 393 3.53 22.47 -5.26
N PRO A 394 3.15 23.54 -4.54
CA PRO A 394 1.89 24.23 -4.78
C PRO A 394 1.95 24.93 -6.14
N GLY A 395 1.06 24.54 -7.07
CA GLY A 395 0.81 25.31 -8.31
C GLY A 395 1.58 24.91 -9.57
N ALA A 396 2.30 23.79 -9.60
CA ALA A 396 2.59 23.14 -10.89
C ALA A 396 1.26 22.65 -11.52
N GLU A 397 1.19 22.38 -12.83
CA GLU A 397 0.01 21.82 -13.52
C GLU A 397 -0.37 20.41 -13.00
N THR A 398 -0.70 20.32 -11.72
CA THR A 398 -1.18 19.13 -11.04
C THR A 398 -2.70 19.09 -11.22
N SER A 399 -3.20 17.95 -11.69
CA SER A 399 -4.64 17.69 -11.84
C SER A 399 -5.39 17.77 -10.50
N ARG A 400 -4.67 17.68 -9.36
CA ARG A 400 -5.19 17.74 -7.98
C ARG A 400 -4.13 18.39 -7.09
N ASN A 401 -4.52 19.16 -6.07
CA ASN A 401 -3.62 19.70 -5.03
C ASN A 401 -2.92 18.55 -4.25
N ALA A 402 -1.97 17.88 -4.88
CA ALA A 402 -1.28 16.73 -4.32
C ALA A 402 -0.14 17.23 -3.43
N THR A 403 -0.39 17.29 -2.13
CA THR A 403 0.66 17.42 -1.13
C THR A 403 1.39 16.08 -1.00
N ASP A 404 2.72 16.08 -1.12
CA ASP A 404 3.61 14.93 -0.85
C ASP A 404 4.55 15.28 0.30
N SER A 405 3.98 15.55 1.46
CA SER A 405 4.73 15.83 2.68
C SER A 405 4.16 15.09 3.88
N LEU A 406 5.01 14.87 4.88
CA LEU A 406 4.61 14.27 6.14
C LEU A 406 3.42 15.00 6.78
N VAL A 407 3.45 16.33 6.78
CA VAL A 407 2.38 17.14 7.38
C VAL A 407 1.11 17.03 6.52
N GLY A 408 1.24 17.16 5.20
CA GLY A 408 0.13 17.07 4.26
C GLY A 408 -0.61 15.73 4.35
N ASP A 409 0.11 14.61 4.37
CA ASP A 409 -0.50 13.28 4.45
C ASP A 409 -1.22 13.03 5.78
N LEU A 410 -0.63 13.46 6.90
CA LEU A 410 -1.28 13.32 8.21
C LEU A 410 -2.52 14.20 8.33
N GLN A 411 -2.51 15.39 7.76
CA GLN A 411 -3.69 16.26 7.67
C GLN A 411 -4.78 15.65 6.80
N ALA A 412 -4.43 15.18 5.60
CA ALA A 412 -5.35 14.57 4.65
C ALA A 412 -6.03 13.31 5.22
N LEU A 413 -5.30 12.53 6.01
CA LEU A 413 -5.82 11.33 6.69
C LEU A 413 -6.55 11.64 8.01
N GLY A 414 -6.67 12.91 8.41
CA GLY A 414 -7.41 13.34 9.59
C GLY A 414 -6.75 12.89 10.91
N TYR A 415 -5.41 12.90 10.98
CA TYR A 415 -4.70 12.68 12.25
C TYR A 415 -4.98 13.81 13.24
N SER A 416 -4.81 13.52 14.54
CA SER A 416 -5.09 14.49 15.59
C SER A 416 -4.18 15.73 15.48
N ARG A 417 -4.66 16.90 15.93
CA ARG A 417 -3.87 18.14 15.97
C ARG A 417 -2.51 17.96 16.66
N LYS A 418 -2.43 17.09 17.67
CA LYS A 418 -1.20 16.77 18.38
C LYS A 418 -0.18 16.04 17.51
N GLU A 419 -0.63 15.07 16.71
CA GLU A 419 0.24 14.33 15.80
C GLU A 419 0.70 15.20 14.63
N VAL A 420 -0.20 16.05 14.10
CA VAL A 420 0.14 17.03 13.06
C VAL A 420 1.15 18.06 13.60
N ALA A 421 0.98 18.55 14.83
CA ALA A 421 1.94 19.46 15.46
C ALA A 421 3.31 18.78 15.65
N TRP A 422 3.35 17.53 16.12
CA TRP A 422 4.59 16.77 16.22
C TRP A 422 5.28 16.61 14.84
N ALA A 423 4.51 16.33 13.80
CA ALA A 423 5.03 16.22 12.44
C ALA A 423 5.59 17.55 11.93
N GLN A 424 4.92 18.67 12.25
CA GLN A 424 5.40 20.01 11.93
C GLN A 424 6.73 20.33 12.64
N ASP A 425 6.83 20.03 13.94
CA ASP A 425 8.07 20.22 14.70
C ASP A 425 9.20 19.35 14.13
N HIS A 426 8.88 18.10 13.76
CA HIS A 426 9.83 17.20 13.14
C HIS A 426 10.30 17.71 11.76
N ALA A 427 9.37 18.18 10.93
CA ALA A 427 9.63 18.76 9.61
C ALA A 427 10.53 19.99 9.72
N ASN A 428 10.22 20.90 10.65
CA ASN A 428 11.02 22.10 10.90
C ASN A 428 12.45 21.75 11.33
N LYS A 429 12.61 20.75 12.20
CA LYS A 429 13.93 20.27 12.61
C LYS A 429 14.73 19.71 11.43
N VAL A 430 14.12 18.85 10.61
CA VAL A 430 14.82 18.27 9.45
C VAL A 430 15.17 19.36 8.45
N ARG A 431 14.27 20.31 8.19
CA ARG A 431 14.52 21.48 7.34
C ARG A 431 15.74 22.27 7.82
N GLN A 432 15.80 22.62 9.11
CA GLN A 432 16.94 23.33 9.69
C GLN A 432 18.25 22.54 9.52
N GLU A 433 18.24 21.24 9.82
CA GLU A 433 19.42 20.37 9.68
C GLU A 433 19.89 20.29 8.21
N GLN A 434 18.97 20.18 7.26
CA GLN A 434 19.29 20.15 5.83
C GLN A 434 19.79 21.52 5.32
N SER A 435 19.20 22.63 5.76
CA SER A 435 19.65 23.98 5.40
C SER A 435 21.10 24.22 5.84
N VAL A 436 21.44 23.89 7.08
CA VAL A 436 22.82 24.04 7.60
C VAL A 436 23.80 23.14 6.82
N PHE A 437 23.38 21.93 6.45
CA PHE A 437 24.19 21.04 5.61
C PHE A 437 24.43 21.60 4.20
N LEU A 438 23.40 22.17 3.57
CA LEU A 438 23.51 22.80 2.24
C LEU A 438 24.36 24.07 2.26
N GLU A 439 24.24 24.88 3.33
CA GLU A 439 25.11 26.05 3.55
C GLU A 439 26.58 25.62 3.65
N TYR A 440 26.87 24.55 4.40
CA TYR A 440 28.22 23.99 4.49
C TYR A 440 28.77 23.55 3.13
N LEU A 441 27.95 22.89 2.29
CA LEU A 441 28.35 22.51 0.94
C LEU A 441 28.62 23.74 0.05
N SER A 442 27.80 24.79 0.20
CA SER A 442 27.86 26.00 -0.63
C SER A 442 29.00 26.94 -0.25
N ALA A 443 29.37 27.01 1.03
CA ALA A 443 30.39 27.92 1.54
C ALA A 443 31.83 27.57 1.12
N ARG A 444 32.05 26.44 0.43
CA ARG A 444 33.38 25.92 0.13
C ARG A 444 33.60 25.78 -1.38
N PRO A 445 34.51 26.57 -1.98
CA PRO A 445 34.80 26.51 -3.40
C PRO A 445 35.76 25.34 -3.73
N ARG A 446 35.35 24.11 -3.43
CA ARG A 446 35.98 22.90 -3.99
C ARG A 446 35.20 22.51 -5.24
N ASP A 447 35.91 22.12 -6.31
CA ASP A 447 35.28 21.63 -7.55
C ASP A 447 34.28 20.50 -7.29
N LEU A 448 34.55 19.68 -6.28
CA LEU A 448 33.65 18.64 -5.81
C LEU A 448 32.31 19.18 -5.29
N SER A 449 32.30 20.20 -4.42
CA SER A 449 31.05 20.75 -3.87
C SER A 449 30.19 21.32 -4.98
N ARG A 450 30.83 21.99 -5.97
CA ARG A 450 30.13 22.49 -7.17
C ARG A 450 29.55 21.35 -7.98
N ALA A 451 30.31 20.27 -8.23
CA ALA A 451 29.87 19.10 -8.97
C ALA A 451 28.66 18.41 -8.31
N ILE A 452 28.67 18.26 -6.98
CA ILE A 452 27.57 17.65 -6.22
C ILE A 452 26.33 18.55 -6.26
N LEU A 453 26.49 19.87 -6.07
CA LEU A 453 25.36 20.81 -6.09
C LEU A 453 24.72 20.92 -7.49
N SER A 454 25.49 20.74 -8.56
CA SER A 454 24.98 20.72 -9.93
C SER A 454 24.37 19.39 -10.39
N ASP A 455 24.57 18.31 -9.61
CA ASP A 455 24.11 16.95 -9.93
C ASP A 455 23.02 16.52 -8.95
N GLY A 456 21.75 16.73 -9.35
CA GLY A 456 20.58 16.46 -8.50
C GLY A 456 20.60 15.08 -7.81
N PRO A 457 20.83 13.96 -8.54
CA PRO A 457 20.99 12.65 -7.93
C PRO A 457 22.14 12.56 -6.89
N ALA A 458 23.28 13.23 -7.13
CA ALA A 458 24.41 13.24 -6.19
C ALA A 458 24.07 14.05 -4.93
N LEU A 459 23.47 15.24 -5.10
CA LEU A 459 23.01 16.07 -3.98
C LEU A 459 22.00 15.31 -3.11
N ARG A 460 21.01 14.65 -3.73
CA ARG A 460 20.05 13.81 -3.02
C ARG A 460 20.74 12.70 -2.22
N ALA A 461 21.71 12.00 -2.82
CA ALA A 461 22.45 10.94 -2.13
C ALA A 461 23.19 11.47 -0.90
N ALA A 462 23.82 12.65 -1.01
CA ALA A 462 24.46 13.33 0.12
C ALA A 462 23.44 13.72 1.21
N LYS A 463 22.30 14.31 0.84
CA LYS A 463 21.20 14.66 1.77
C LYS A 463 20.68 13.43 2.54
N ILE A 464 20.46 12.31 1.85
CA ILE A 464 20.03 11.06 2.48
C ILE A 464 21.11 10.53 3.42
N ALA A 465 22.37 10.44 2.96
CA ALA A 465 23.47 9.95 3.78
C ALA A 465 23.64 10.76 5.06
N PHE A 466 23.49 12.09 4.98
CA PHE A 466 23.47 12.98 6.12
C PHE A 466 22.26 12.71 7.02
N HIS A 467 21.04 12.65 6.47
CA HIS A 467 19.80 12.42 7.22
C HIS A 467 19.82 11.13 8.04
N ILE A 468 20.26 10.03 7.43
CA ILE A 468 20.33 8.71 8.08
C ILE A 468 21.55 8.54 8.99
N ASP A 469 22.39 9.57 9.14
CA ASP A 469 23.67 9.52 9.86
C ASP A 469 24.58 8.38 9.36
N LYS A 470 24.65 8.19 8.03
CA LYS A 470 25.44 7.13 7.42
C LYS A 470 26.90 7.25 7.85
N ASN A 471 27.46 6.18 8.41
CA ASN A 471 28.84 6.15 8.92
C ASN A 471 29.14 7.26 9.95
N GLY A 472 28.11 7.77 10.65
CA GLY A 472 28.28 8.86 11.60
C GLY A 472 28.45 10.25 10.97
N LEU A 473 28.11 10.43 9.68
CA LEU A 473 28.30 11.69 8.95
C LEU A 473 27.67 12.89 9.67
N LYS A 474 26.42 12.75 10.12
CA LYS A 474 25.71 13.83 10.81
C LYS A 474 26.32 14.11 12.17
N ARG A 475 26.72 13.07 12.91
CA ARG A 475 27.45 13.23 14.18
C ARG A 475 28.82 13.86 13.99
N ALA A 476 29.55 13.52 12.94
CA ALA A 476 30.85 14.12 12.62
C ALA A 476 30.68 15.60 12.28
N PHE A 477 29.66 15.93 11.48
CA PHE A 477 29.28 17.30 11.13
C PHE A 477 28.93 18.16 12.35
N GLN A 478 28.13 17.62 13.28
CA GLN A 478 27.71 18.35 14.49
C GLN A 478 28.83 18.62 15.50
N ASN A 479 29.97 17.92 15.39
CA ASN A 479 31.11 18.03 16.31
C ASN A 479 32.40 18.42 15.55
N ALA A 480 32.28 19.19 14.46
CA ALA A 480 33.39 19.49 13.57
C ALA A 480 34.31 20.59 14.12
N ASP A 481 35.22 20.20 15.04
CA ASP A 481 36.19 21.12 15.64
C ASP A 481 37.64 20.88 15.15
N THR A 482 37.87 19.85 14.32
CA THR A 482 39.22 19.45 13.87
C THR A 482 39.32 19.27 12.35
N PRO A 483 40.46 19.63 11.73
CA PRO A 483 40.70 19.42 10.28
C PRO A 483 40.58 17.96 9.81
N GLU A 484 40.91 17.01 10.69
CA GLU A 484 40.77 15.57 10.40
C GLU A 484 39.31 15.14 10.23
N ARG A 485 38.41 15.67 11.08
CA ARG A 485 36.97 15.41 10.99
C ARG A 485 36.37 16.04 9.74
N GLU A 486 36.85 17.21 9.36
CA GLU A 486 36.46 17.85 8.12
C GLU A 486 36.79 17.00 6.89
N THR A 487 38.00 16.42 6.86
CA THR A 487 38.42 15.52 5.79
C THR A 487 37.55 14.26 5.74
N LEU A 488 37.19 13.72 6.91
CA LEU A 488 36.27 12.60 7.02
C LEU A 488 34.87 12.93 6.47
N ILE A 489 34.31 14.11 6.80
CA ILE A 489 33.01 14.57 6.32
C ILE A 489 33.01 14.64 4.78
N HIS A 490 34.01 15.28 4.18
CA HIS A 490 34.13 15.36 2.73
C HIS A 490 34.21 13.98 2.07
N ARG A 491 35.07 13.09 2.58
CA ARG A 491 35.19 11.73 2.04
C ARG A 491 33.87 10.96 2.10
N GLN A 492 33.10 11.12 3.17
CA GLN A 492 31.80 10.45 3.32
C GLN A 492 30.75 11.01 2.35
N ILE A 493 30.76 12.33 2.10
CA ILE A 493 29.90 12.98 1.10
C ILE A 493 30.24 12.48 -0.31
N GLU A 494 31.53 12.41 -0.66
CA GLU A 494 32.00 11.85 -1.93
C GLU A 494 31.53 10.41 -2.14
N GLN A 495 31.69 9.57 -1.11
CA GLN A 495 31.25 8.18 -1.16
C GLN A 495 29.74 8.05 -1.33
N ALA A 496 28.94 8.96 -0.75
CA ALA A 496 27.50 8.99 -0.94
C ALA A 496 27.15 9.41 -2.38
N ALA A 497 27.75 10.49 -2.87
CA ALA A 497 27.56 11.00 -4.23
C ALA A 497 27.94 9.95 -5.30
N ALA A 498 29.05 9.23 -5.12
CA ALA A 498 29.47 8.14 -6.00
C ALA A 498 28.43 7.00 -6.07
N ARG A 499 27.55 6.88 -5.07
CA ARG A 499 26.49 5.86 -4.99
C ARG A 499 25.11 6.42 -5.35
N LYS A 500 25.03 7.57 -6.03
CA LYS A 500 23.77 8.26 -6.38
C LYS A 500 22.69 7.38 -7.02
N ALA A 501 23.06 6.48 -7.93
CA ALA A 501 22.12 5.56 -8.56
C ALA A 501 21.49 4.58 -7.55
N THR A 502 22.28 4.08 -6.60
CA THR A 502 21.81 3.17 -5.55
C THR A 502 20.83 3.87 -4.60
N TYR A 503 21.17 5.08 -4.15
CA TYR A 503 20.30 5.87 -3.28
C TYR A 503 19.00 6.24 -3.99
N SER A 504 19.06 6.67 -5.24
CA SER A 504 17.89 7.02 -6.04
C SER A 504 16.96 5.83 -6.22
N LYS A 505 17.48 4.66 -6.65
CA LYS A 505 16.67 3.44 -6.82
C LYS A 505 15.95 3.02 -5.53
N ARG A 506 16.64 3.10 -4.39
CA ARG A 506 16.07 2.78 -3.08
C ARG A 506 14.99 3.77 -2.68
N LEU A 507 15.25 5.06 -2.84
CA LEU A 507 14.30 6.11 -2.50
C LEU A 507 13.03 6.00 -3.35
N VAL A 508 13.15 5.81 -4.66
CA VAL A 508 12.01 5.63 -5.56
C VAL A 508 11.17 4.43 -5.13
N ALA A 509 11.79 3.29 -4.84
CA ALA A 509 11.06 2.12 -4.34
C ALA A 509 10.33 2.39 -3.01
N LEU A 510 10.92 3.17 -2.10
CA LEU A 510 10.29 3.56 -0.84
C LEU A 510 9.12 4.52 -1.04
N ARG A 511 9.28 5.54 -1.90
CA ARG A 511 8.23 6.50 -2.25
C ARG A 511 7.07 5.80 -2.95
N LEU A 512 7.37 4.94 -3.92
CA LEU A 512 6.38 4.12 -4.62
C LEU A 512 5.60 3.26 -3.63
N HIS A 513 6.27 2.43 -2.83
CA HIS A 513 5.60 1.60 -1.83
C HIS A 513 4.73 2.42 -0.86
N HIS A 514 5.25 3.54 -0.33
CA HIS A 514 4.48 4.44 0.53
C HIS A 514 3.24 4.98 -0.18
N GLN A 515 3.35 5.43 -1.42
CA GLN A 515 2.21 5.92 -2.20
C GLN A 515 1.19 4.83 -2.50
N LEU A 516 1.63 3.59 -2.76
CA LEU A 516 0.72 2.46 -2.96
C LEU A 516 -0.12 2.17 -1.71
N THR A 517 0.41 2.38 -0.50
CA THR A 517 -0.40 2.23 0.74
C THR A 517 -1.52 3.26 0.83
N LEU A 518 -1.30 4.48 0.32
CA LEU A 518 -2.34 5.50 0.21
C LEU A 518 -3.35 5.16 -0.88
N LEU A 519 -2.89 4.70 -2.05
CA LEU A 519 -3.76 4.27 -3.14
C LEU A 519 -4.65 3.10 -2.72
N GLN A 520 -4.13 2.11 -1.99
CA GLN A 520 -4.92 1.02 -1.42
C GLN A 520 -6.06 1.54 -0.53
N LEU A 521 -5.73 2.36 0.47
CA LEU A 521 -6.72 2.88 1.42
C LEU A 521 -7.78 3.74 0.71
N ASN A 522 -7.36 4.62 -0.19
CA ASN A 522 -8.26 5.52 -0.90
C ASN A 522 -9.11 4.78 -1.95
N GLY A 523 -8.53 3.79 -2.63
CA GLY A 523 -9.24 2.94 -3.60
C GLY A 523 -10.35 2.15 -2.93
N TYR A 524 -10.07 1.46 -1.82
CA TYR A 524 -11.11 0.76 -1.06
C TYR A 524 -12.20 1.70 -0.53
N LYS A 525 -11.82 2.88 -0.03
CA LYS A 525 -12.79 3.88 0.43
C LYS A 525 -13.67 4.37 -0.72
N THR A 526 -13.08 4.71 -1.85
CA THR A 526 -13.78 5.19 -3.04
C THR A 526 -14.72 4.13 -3.60
N LEU A 527 -14.23 2.90 -3.74
CA LEU A 527 -15.02 1.77 -4.20
C LEU A 527 -16.20 1.49 -3.26
N ALA A 528 -15.97 1.38 -1.95
CA ALA A 528 -17.04 1.19 -0.98
C ALA A 528 -18.08 2.31 -1.05
N ARG A 529 -17.63 3.57 -1.20
CA ARG A 529 -18.51 4.74 -1.33
C ARG A 529 -19.41 4.60 -2.57
N ARG A 530 -18.83 4.36 -3.74
CA ARG A 530 -19.54 4.19 -5.02
C ARG A 530 -20.53 3.03 -4.98
N LEU A 531 -20.15 1.91 -4.36
CA LEU A 531 -21.00 0.71 -4.34
C LEU A 531 -22.23 0.84 -3.43
N ALA A 532 -22.16 1.60 -2.33
CA ALA A 532 -23.21 1.53 -1.31
C ALA A 532 -23.57 2.82 -0.57
N TYR A 533 -22.82 3.91 -0.72
CA TYR A 533 -22.99 5.10 0.14
C TYR A 533 -23.07 6.44 -0.61
N GLU A 534 -22.86 6.47 -1.93
CA GLU A 534 -23.24 7.63 -2.74
C GLU A 534 -24.73 7.53 -3.10
N PRO A 535 -25.48 8.64 -3.04
CA PRO A 535 -26.82 8.66 -3.60
C PRO A 535 -26.71 8.37 -5.10
N ASP A 536 -27.57 7.49 -5.60
CA ASP A 536 -27.65 7.20 -7.04
C ASP A 536 -27.84 8.54 -7.76
N PRO A 537 -26.93 8.93 -8.69
CA PRO A 537 -27.07 10.19 -9.42
C PRO A 537 -28.34 10.24 -10.29
N ARG A 538 -29.09 9.13 -10.41
CA ARG A 538 -30.39 9.04 -11.08
C ARG A 538 -31.59 8.87 -10.14
N ALA A 539 -31.40 8.91 -8.80
CA ALA A 539 -32.50 8.84 -7.81
C ALA A 539 -33.21 10.18 -7.59
#